data_AF-A0AAV5KF85-F1
#
_entry.id   AF-A0AAV5KF85-F1
#
_cell.length_a   1.000
_cell.length_b   1.000
_cell.length_c   1.000
_cell.angle_alpha   90.00
_cell.angle_beta   90.00
_cell.angle_gamma   90.00
#
_symmetry.space_group_name_H-M   'P 1'
#
loop_
_entity.id
_entity.type
_entity.pdbx_description
1 polymer ?
#
loop_
_entity_poly.entity_id
_entity_poly.type
_entity_poly.pdbx_seq_one_letter_code
_entity_poly.pdbx_strand_id
1 'polypeptide(L)' 'MAAVSFRWILQLHRDVPKAAKFYSQGLDFTVNVCTLRWAELQSGPLKLALMQSPRYL' A
#
# COMPACT_ATOMS: atom_id res chain seq x y z
N MET A 1 9.70 -27.18 1.47
CA MET A 1 9.32 -26.70 2.81
C MET A 1 8.65 -25.35 2.65
N ALA A 2 7.35 -25.22 2.90
CA ALA A 2 6.63 -23.95 2.72
C ALA A 2 7.02 -23.01 3.87
N ALA A 3 7.85 -22.00 3.57
CA ALA A 3 8.15 -20.94 4.53
C ALA A 3 6.98 -19.97 4.59
N VAL A 4 6.43 -19.73 5.79
CA VAL A 4 5.44 -18.67 5.97
C VAL A 4 6.17 -17.34 5.77
N SER A 5 5.70 -16.52 4.82
CA SER A 5 6.34 -15.27 4.44
C SER A 5 5.32 -14.15 4.62
N PHE A 6 5.57 -13.27 5.58
CA PHE A 6 4.80 -12.04 5.75
C PHE A 6 5.18 -11.07 4.63
N ARG A 7 4.40 -11.08 3.55
CA ARG A 7 4.64 -10.26 2.35
C ARG A 7 3.73 -9.03 2.26
N TRP A 8 2.80 -8.89 3.18
CA TRP A 8 1.83 -7.81 3.18
C TRP A 8 2.07 -6.86 4.33
N ILE A 9 2.20 -5.58 4.00
CA ILE A 9 2.22 -4.49 4.96
C ILE A 9 0.95 -3.67 4.72
N LEU A 10 0.21 -3.36 5.78
CA LEU A 10 -0.92 -2.44 5.74
C LEU A 10 -0.52 -1.14 6.44
N GLN A 11 -0.63 -0.01 5.73
CA GLN A 11 -0.36 1.32 6.29
C GLN A 11 -1.63 2.17 6.28
N LEU A 12 -1.86 2.87 7.38
CA LEU A 12 -2.97 3.82 7.51
C LEU A 12 -2.51 5.19 7.02
N HIS A 13 -3.17 5.73 6.00
CA HIS A 13 -2.88 7.04 5.42
C HIS A 13 -4.11 7.94 5.46
N ARG A 14 -3.92 9.23 5.76
CA ARG A 14 -5.02 10.21 5.66
C ARG A 14 -5.47 10.42 4.21
N ASP A 15 -4.50 10.45 3.29
CA ASP A 15 -4.69 10.63 1.86
C ASP A 15 -4.04 9.45 1.13
N VAL A 16 -4.88 8.49 0.74
CA VAL A 16 -4.44 7.25 0.09
C VAL A 16 -3.90 7.50 -1.32
N PRO A 17 -4.58 8.26 -2.21
CA PRO A 17 -4.05 8.56 -3.54
C PRO A 17 -2.68 9.27 -3.50
N LYS A 18 -2.49 10.21 -2.57
CA LYS A 18 -1.20 10.91 -2.44
C LYS A 18 -0.09 9.96 -2.00
N ALA A 19 -0.38 9.07 -1.05
CA ALA A 19 0.57 8.04 -0.61
C ALA A 19 0.90 7.07 -1.75
N ALA A 20 -0.11 6.57 -2.47
CA ALA A 20 0.10 5.66 -3.61
C ALA A 20 1.02 6.28 -4.68
N LYS A 21 0.82 7.55 -5.02
CA LYS A 21 1.68 8.30 -5.95
C LYS A 21 3.12 8.42 -5.44
N PHE A 22 3.30 8.67 -4.14
CA PHE A 22 4.62 8.74 -3.53
C PHE A 22 5.35 7.40 -3.63
N TYR A 23 4.70 6.29 -3.28
CA TYR A 23 5.30 4.95 -3.37
C TYR A 23 5.61 4.56 -4.81
N SER A 24 4.74 4.90 -5.76
CA SER A 24 4.97 4.54 -7.17
C SER A 24 6.09 5.34 -7.82
N GLN A 25 6.20 6.64 -7.52
CA GLN A 25 7.20 7.51 -8.14
C GLN A 25 8.53 7.53 -7.39
N GLY A 26 8.50 7.41 -6.06
CA GLY A 26 9.67 7.53 -5.20
C GLY A 26 10.34 6.19 -4.87
N LEU A 27 9.59 5.08 -4.94
CA LEU A 27 10.06 3.76 -4.49
C LEU A 27 9.82 2.66 -5.54
N ASP A 28 9.42 3.04 -6.76
CA ASP A 28 9.20 2.15 -7.90
C ASP A 28 8.20 1.00 -7.63
N PHE A 29 7.18 1.28 -6.81
CA PHE A 29 6.08 0.36 -6.63
C PHE A 29 5.10 0.44 -7.80
N THR A 30 4.66 -0.72 -8.30
CA THR A 30 3.54 -0.80 -9.25
C THR A 30 2.23 -0.67 -8.48
N VAL A 31 1.36 0.27 -8.90
CA VAL A 31 0.02 0.42 -8.34
C VAL A 31 -0.92 -0.55 -9.05
N ASN A 32 -1.46 -1.52 -8.32
CA ASN A 32 -2.42 -2.48 -8.85
C ASN A 32 -3.85 -1.95 -8.75
N VAL A 33 -4.19 -1.33 -7.60
CA VAL A 33 -5.50 -0.73 -7.33
C VAL A 33 -5.28 0.58 -6.61
N CYS A 34 -6.02 1.64 -6.97
CA CYS A 34 -6.03 2.89 -6.22
C CYS A 34 -7.42 3.51 -6.23
N THR A 35 -7.97 3.71 -5.04
CA THR A 35 -9.23 4.39 -4.77
C THR A 35 -8.99 5.49 -3.73
N LEU A 36 -10.03 6.26 -3.40
CA LEU A 36 -9.94 7.30 -2.37
C LEU A 36 -9.59 6.74 -0.98
N ARG A 37 -9.94 5.48 -0.69
CA ARG A 37 -9.82 4.89 0.66
C ARG A 37 -8.91 3.68 0.76
N TRP A 38 -8.49 3.15 -0.37
CA TRP A 38 -7.71 1.92 -0.46
C TRP A 38 -6.77 1.96 -1.65
N ALA A 39 -5.55 1.49 -1.49
CA ALA A 39 -4.65 1.22 -2.60
C ALA A 39 -3.82 -0.04 -2.33
N GLU A 40 -3.53 -0.77 -3.39
CA GLU A 40 -2.64 -1.92 -3.39
C GLU A 40 -1.48 -1.64 -4.31
N LEU A 41 -0.29 -1.84 -3.78
CA LEU A 41 0.97 -1.64 -4.47
C LEU A 41 1.84 -2.89 -4.33
N GLN A 42 2.69 -3.10 -5.33
CA GLN A 42 3.60 -4.24 -5.34
C GLN A 42 4.99 -3.81 -5.82
N SER A 43 6.01 -4.34 -5.16
CA SER A 43 7.40 -4.29 -5.63
C SER A 43 8.01 -5.68 -5.45
N GLY A 44 8.19 -6.40 -6.56
CA GLY A 44 8.63 -7.79 -6.55
C GLY A 44 7.75 -8.68 -5.66
N PRO A 45 8.30 -9.38 -4.64
CA PRO A 45 7.53 -10.24 -3.74
C PRO A 45 6.81 -9.46 -2.62
N LEU A 46 7.10 -8.18 -2.43
CA LEU A 46 6.51 -7.33 -1.38
C LEU A 46 5.21 -6.70 -1.88
N LYS A 47 4.18 -6.78 -1.04
CA LYS A 47 2.87 -6.16 -1.27
C LYS A 47 2.57 -5.15 -0.18
N LEU A 48 2.11 -3.99 -0.58
CA LEU A 48 1.79 -2.87 0.28
C LEU A 48 0.33 -2.49 0.08
N ALA A 49 -0.43 -2.49 1.16
CA ALA A 49 -1.80 -2.00 1.20
C ALA A 49 -1.83 -0.66 1.93
N LEU A 50 -2.51 0.32 1.35
CA LEU A 50 -2.77 1.62 1.95
C LEU A 50 -4.25 1.71 2.24
N MET A 51 -4.62 2.00 3.48
CA MET A 51 -6.01 2.20 3.87
C MET A 51 -6.20 3.57 4.48
N GLN A 52 -7.35 4.19 4.20
CA GLN A 52 -7.64 5.48 4.79
C GLN A 52 -7.74 5.36 6.31
N SER A 53 -6.99 6.20 7.04
CA SER A 53 -7.10 6.28 8.49
C SER A 53 -8.49 6.84 8.87
N PRO A 54 -9.27 6.16 9.72
CA PRO A 54 -10.52 6.71 10.24
C PRO A 54 -10.24 7.97 11.08
N ARG A 55 -11.14 8.94 11.02
CA ARG A 55 -10.94 10.27 11.62
C ARG A 55 -11.31 10.34 13.11
N TYR A 56 -11.36 9.20 13.81
CA TYR A 56 -11.92 9.06 15.16
C TYR A 56 -10.87 8.81 16.27
N LEU A 57 -9.60 9.11 16.00
CA LEU A 57 -8.52 9.13 17.00
C LEU A 57 -8.08 10.56 17.28
#